data_AF-A0A8T5TGH2-F1
#
_entry.id   AF-A0A8T5TGH2-F1
#
_cell.length_a   1.000
_cell.length_b   1.000
_cell.length_c   1.000
_cell.angle_alpha   90.00
_cell.angle_beta   90.00
_cell.angle_gamma   90.00
#
_symmetry.space_group_name_H-M   'P 1'
#
loop_
_entity.id
_entity.type
_entity.pdbx_description
1 polymer ?
#
loop_
_entity_poly.entity_id
_entity_poly.type
_entity_poly.pdbx_seq_one_letter_code
_entity_poly.pdbx_strand_id
1 'polypeptide(L)'
;MGENKENMKIIDRLNTMFHKIFETSHLVYTIFFIFVIIIISFMSFSIDAGDLVLFFATMTSLTFLILTIIGIFKKSGTYLFSKERNNYARKLFALMFGMGLSLVVLSIYFLFGSSSQITIQFFGWDILLPSLYVVIYFGWNLVQIFFIRISFENAATKVNDNMIKQQESRLKRNKNISSIFTVVAILITALIQLTTHLWGISLFEPVNPTDSLIPLYWFQGWNIFMYVLIFFLSYRLYQLQRQSLKNETPNVFSSIFHVLIWVIIWYRSFSFIYSFMSVENSLGVDALRIFLDILLMILTSILVLRGLGANIYRIKVFNPNNLPFFLFAFTILYVEGQVIMIIGGGSISGLYSTRGQINLVNNFLILLVTVIFYWWYSKFTLERKNLIFKKSYNQKELVQVVYEFKDYLENTGALEYEKVNNGEINQFLKKMKIKQENLPQSQIITRDIIPDEDKDESEEPVL
;
A
#
# COMPACT_ATOMS: atom_id res chain seq x y z
N MET A 1 17.68 -21.53 11.96
CA MET A 1 18.07 -21.34 10.54
C MET A 1 18.58 -19.91 10.35
N GLY A 2 19.87 -19.72 10.62
CA GLY A 2 20.56 -18.46 10.42
C GLY A 2 21.88 -18.77 9.73
N GLU A 3 21.89 -18.74 8.41
CA GLU A 3 23.11 -18.88 7.62
C GLU A 3 23.18 -17.76 6.58
N ASN A 4 24.33 -17.09 6.57
CA ASN A 4 24.93 -16.31 5.49
C ASN A 4 24.08 -15.21 4.81
N LYS A 5 23.67 -14.19 5.56
CA LYS A 5 23.22 -12.91 4.96
C LYS A 5 24.36 -12.02 4.45
N GLU A 6 25.62 -12.26 4.85
CA GLU A 6 26.70 -11.29 4.62
C GLU A 6 27.32 -11.31 3.21
N ASN A 7 27.23 -12.42 2.45
CA ASN A 7 27.87 -12.55 1.12
C ASN A 7 26.89 -12.71 -0.06
N MET A 8 25.64 -12.26 0.03
CA MET A 8 24.79 -12.15 -1.18
C MET A 8 25.20 -10.94 -2.00
N LYS A 9 25.52 -11.14 -3.29
CA LYS A 9 25.74 -10.04 -4.25
C LYS A 9 24.52 -9.11 -4.24
N ILE A 10 24.73 -7.80 -4.44
CA ILE A 10 23.66 -6.78 -4.41
C ILE A 10 22.48 -7.18 -5.31
N ILE A 11 22.76 -7.80 -6.47
CA ILE A 11 21.77 -8.32 -7.41
C ILE A 11 20.91 -9.43 -6.80
N ASP A 12 21.48 -10.34 -6.02
CA ASP A 12 20.74 -11.44 -5.39
C ASP A 12 19.84 -10.93 -4.27
N ARG A 13 20.28 -9.90 -3.53
CA ARG A 13 19.45 -9.21 -2.53
C ARG A 13 18.28 -8.48 -3.21
N LEU A 14 18.51 -7.77 -4.31
CA LEU A 14 17.47 -7.09 -5.08
C LEU A 14 16.48 -8.09 -5.68
N ASN A 15 16.96 -9.18 -6.28
CA ASN A 15 16.09 -10.21 -6.85
C ASN A 15 15.24 -10.92 -5.79
N THR A 16 15.78 -11.11 -4.59
CA THR A 16 15.01 -11.68 -3.47
C THR A 16 13.97 -10.67 -2.95
N MET A 17 14.34 -9.39 -2.83
CA MET A 17 13.46 -8.33 -2.32
C MET A 17 12.33 -7.99 -3.30
N PHE A 18 12.60 -8.07 -4.60
CA PHE A 18 11.67 -7.70 -5.67
C PHE A 18 11.24 -8.91 -6.51
N HIS A 19 11.18 -10.12 -5.95
CA HIS A 19 10.62 -11.30 -6.64
C HIS A 19 11.11 -11.53 -8.08
N LYS A 20 12.42 -11.36 -8.32
CA LYS A 20 13.08 -11.47 -9.64
C LYS A 20 12.63 -10.45 -10.70
N ILE A 21 11.98 -9.35 -10.32
CA ILE A 21 11.61 -8.26 -11.24
C ILE A 21 12.85 -7.66 -11.94
N PHE A 22 14.00 -7.64 -11.26
CA PHE A 22 15.26 -7.10 -11.77
C PHE A 22 16.24 -8.18 -12.25
N GLU A 23 15.72 -9.33 -12.71
CA GLU A 23 16.55 -10.43 -13.19
C GLU A 23 17.34 -10.03 -14.46
N THR A 24 18.50 -10.66 -14.67
CA THR A 24 19.40 -10.37 -15.80
C THR A 24 18.75 -10.56 -17.17
N SER A 25 17.71 -11.40 -17.25
CA SER A 25 16.85 -11.56 -18.43
C SER A 25 16.17 -10.26 -18.85
N HIS A 26 15.83 -9.38 -17.91
CA HIS A 26 15.04 -8.17 -18.14
C HIS A 26 15.86 -6.88 -18.05
N LEU A 27 17.18 -6.99 -17.86
CA LEU A 27 18.08 -5.87 -17.54
C LEU A 27 17.98 -4.68 -18.51
N VAL A 28 17.85 -4.91 -19.83
CA VAL A 28 17.69 -3.82 -20.81
C VAL A 28 16.42 -3.01 -20.55
N TYR A 29 15.31 -3.70 -20.29
CA TYR A 29 14.02 -3.08 -20.03
C TYR A 29 14.01 -2.38 -18.66
N THR A 30 14.68 -2.95 -17.66
CA THR A 30 14.88 -2.34 -16.35
C THR A 30 15.66 -1.03 -16.45
N ILE A 31 16.77 -1.00 -17.21
CA ILE A 31 17.57 0.22 -17.43
C ILE A 31 16.71 1.28 -18.11
N PHE A 32 15.98 0.89 -19.17
CA PHE A 32 15.08 1.80 -19.87
C PHE A 32 13.97 2.35 -18.95
N PHE A 33 13.35 1.49 -18.14
CA PHE A 33 12.36 1.89 -17.13
C PHE A 33 12.92 2.90 -16.12
N ILE A 34 14.10 2.64 -15.55
CA ILE A 34 14.76 3.56 -14.61
C ILE A 34 15.04 4.90 -15.28
N PHE A 35 15.57 4.87 -16.50
CA PHE A 35 15.86 6.07 -17.28
C PHE A 35 14.61 6.91 -17.54
N VAL A 36 13.50 6.27 -17.93
CA VAL A 36 12.21 6.96 -18.14
C VAL A 36 11.68 7.57 -16.84
N ILE A 37 11.74 6.86 -15.71
CA ILE A 37 11.33 7.41 -14.41
C ILE A 37 12.16 8.64 -14.03
N ILE A 38 13.48 8.58 -14.25
CA ILE A 38 14.38 9.71 -13.94
C ILE A 38 14.01 10.91 -14.82
N ILE A 39 13.78 10.72 -16.12
CA ILE A 39 13.38 11.81 -17.03
C ILE A 39 12.05 12.41 -16.60
N ILE A 40 11.01 11.59 -16.38
CA ILE A 40 9.69 12.06 -15.96
C ILE A 40 9.78 12.81 -14.63
N SER A 41 10.57 12.28 -13.67
CA SER A 41 10.77 12.93 -12.37
C SER A 41 11.53 14.25 -12.51
N PHE A 42 12.51 14.36 -13.41
CA PHE A 42 13.24 15.60 -13.65
C PHE A 42 12.38 16.64 -14.37
N MET A 43 11.49 16.19 -15.28
CA MET A 43 10.51 17.06 -15.93
C MET A 43 9.49 17.65 -14.95
N SER A 44 9.30 17.03 -13.77
CA SER A 44 8.44 17.60 -12.72
C SER A 44 8.91 18.95 -12.16
N PHE A 45 10.15 19.36 -12.44
CA PHE A 45 10.66 20.68 -12.09
C PHE A 45 10.29 21.78 -13.12
N SER A 46 9.70 21.42 -14.25
CA SER A 46 9.26 22.35 -15.28
C SER A 46 7.73 22.38 -15.36
N ILE A 47 7.13 23.55 -15.11
CA ILE A 47 5.67 23.73 -15.03
C ILE A 47 4.99 23.48 -16.39
N ASP A 48 5.68 23.77 -17.49
CA ASP A 48 5.14 23.62 -18.85
C ASP A 48 5.33 22.22 -19.44
N ALA A 49 5.94 21.29 -18.70
CA ALA A 49 6.24 19.95 -19.20
C ALA A 49 5.06 18.96 -19.10
N GLY A 50 3.88 19.38 -18.62
CA GLY A 50 2.74 18.51 -18.34
C GLY A 50 2.33 17.60 -19.49
N ASP A 51 2.10 18.16 -20.68
CA ASP A 51 1.67 17.40 -21.86
C ASP A 51 2.74 16.43 -22.35
N LEU A 52 4.00 16.84 -22.25
CA LEU A 52 5.13 16.04 -22.65
C LEU A 52 5.30 14.86 -21.68
N VAL A 53 5.20 15.09 -20.38
CA VAL A 53 5.22 14.03 -19.36
C VAL A 53 4.09 13.02 -19.60
N LEU A 54 2.87 13.50 -19.84
CA LEU A 54 1.70 12.68 -20.10
C LEU A 54 1.92 11.79 -21.33
N PHE A 55 2.36 12.39 -22.43
CA PHE A 55 2.62 11.67 -23.68
C PHE A 55 3.70 10.60 -23.50
N PHE A 56 4.85 10.97 -22.92
CA PHE A 56 5.96 10.03 -22.71
C PHE A 56 5.61 8.90 -21.76
N ALA A 57 4.93 9.20 -20.66
CA ALA A 57 4.53 8.21 -19.67
C ALA A 57 3.49 7.23 -20.22
N THR A 58 2.48 7.74 -20.93
CA THR A 58 1.43 6.93 -21.54
C THR A 58 1.99 6.05 -22.66
N MET A 59 2.84 6.60 -23.53
CA MET A 59 3.53 5.84 -24.58
C MET A 59 4.38 4.70 -23.99
N THR A 60 5.13 5.00 -22.92
CA THR A 60 6.01 4.01 -22.29
C THR A 60 5.21 2.95 -21.53
N SER A 61 4.16 3.35 -20.81
CA SER A 61 3.27 2.43 -20.12
C SER A 61 2.58 1.48 -21.11
N LEU A 62 2.05 2.00 -22.22
CA LEU A 62 1.44 1.19 -23.27
C LEU A 62 2.44 0.21 -23.89
N THR A 63 3.69 0.66 -24.11
CA THR A 63 4.78 -0.21 -24.59
C THR A 63 4.98 -1.40 -23.66
N PHE A 64 5.05 -1.17 -22.34
CA PHE A 64 5.20 -2.24 -21.37
C PHE A 64 3.94 -3.12 -21.23
N LEU A 65 2.73 -2.59 -21.42
CA LEU A 65 1.51 -3.39 -21.48
C LEU A 65 1.51 -4.32 -22.70
N ILE A 66 1.92 -3.83 -23.87
CA ILE A 66 2.08 -4.66 -25.08
C ILE A 66 3.11 -5.76 -24.84
N LEU A 67 4.27 -5.43 -24.25
CA LEU A 67 5.30 -6.41 -23.89
C LEU A 67 4.80 -7.42 -22.84
N THR A 68 3.92 -7.01 -21.93
CA THR A 68 3.25 -7.92 -20.98
C THR A 68 2.42 -8.95 -21.72
N ILE A 69 1.61 -8.53 -22.71
CA ILE A 69 0.78 -9.41 -23.53
C ILE A 69 1.66 -10.38 -24.33
N ILE A 70 2.73 -9.88 -24.96
CA ILE A 70 3.68 -10.72 -25.71
C ILE A 70 4.36 -11.74 -24.77
N GLY A 71 4.66 -11.35 -23.53
CA GLY A 71 5.28 -12.20 -22.51
C GLY A 71 4.38 -13.32 -21.95
N ILE A 72 3.07 -13.29 -22.21
CA ILE A 72 2.15 -14.40 -21.87
C ILE A 72 2.52 -15.65 -22.66
N PHE A 73 2.93 -15.49 -23.92
CA PHE A 73 3.25 -16.61 -24.80
C PHE A 73 4.59 -17.24 -24.43
N LYS A 74 4.61 -18.50 -23.96
CA LYS A 74 5.84 -19.18 -23.52
C LYS A 74 7.00 -19.16 -24.54
N LYS A 75 6.70 -19.18 -25.86
CA LYS A 75 7.71 -19.12 -26.93
C LYS A 75 8.44 -17.77 -27.02
N SER A 76 7.86 -16.68 -26.52
CA SER A 76 8.56 -15.38 -26.47
C SER A 76 9.66 -15.35 -25.37
N GLY A 77 9.53 -16.24 -24.37
CA GLY A 77 10.54 -16.62 -23.35
C GLY A 77 11.97 -16.70 -23.86
N THR A 78 12.17 -17.53 -24.88
CA THR A 78 13.49 -17.88 -25.40
C THR A 78 14.15 -16.77 -26.21
N TYR A 79 13.35 -15.87 -26.80
CA TYR A 79 13.85 -14.83 -27.71
C TYR A 79 13.96 -13.46 -27.05
N LEU A 80 12.98 -13.07 -26.24
CA LEU A 80 12.88 -11.74 -25.63
C LEU A 80 13.39 -11.69 -24.19
N PHE A 81 13.48 -12.85 -23.51
CA PHE A 81 13.72 -12.96 -22.08
C PHE A 81 14.88 -13.91 -21.74
N SER A 82 15.76 -14.21 -22.69
CA SER A 82 16.94 -15.04 -22.43
C SER A 82 17.97 -14.29 -21.56
N LYS A 83 18.74 -15.04 -20.76
CA LYS A 83 19.83 -14.49 -19.93
C LYS A 83 21.11 -14.21 -20.72
N GLU A 84 21.18 -14.63 -21.97
CA GLU A 84 22.39 -14.54 -22.80
C GLU A 84 22.65 -13.11 -23.30
N ARG A 85 23.91 -12.69 -23.20
CA ARG A 85 24.39 -11.35 -23.58
C ARG A 85 24.19 -11.03 -25.07
N ASN A 86 24.27 -12.05 -25.93
CA ASN A 86 24.15 -11.89 -27.39
C ASN A 86 22.72 -11.53 -27.85
N ASN A 87 21.71 -11.62 -26.98
CA ASN A 87 20.33 -11.27 -27.33
C ASN A 87 19.94 -9.82 -26.99
N TYR A 88 20.87 -8.95 -26.56
CA TYR A 88 20.55 -7.55 -26.26
C TYR A 88 19.99 -6.78 -27.46
N ALA A 89 20.54 -6.97 -28.66
CA ALA A 89 20.03 -6.35 -29.88
C ALA A 89 18.56 -6.72 -30.14
N ARG A 90 18.17 -7.97 -29.88
CA ARG A 90 16.79 -8.46 -30.04
C ARG A 90 15.85 -7.87 -28.99
N LYS A 91 16.32 -7.70 -27.74
CA LYS A 91 15.56 -7.03 -26.67
C LYS A 91 15.31 -5.56 -27.00
N LEU A 92 16.33 -4.86 -27.49
CA LEU A 92 16.22 -3.49 -27.99
C LEU A 92 15.24 -3.39 -29.16
N PHE A 93 15.32 -4.30 -30.13
CA PHE A 93 14.38 -4.35 -31.25
C PHE A 93 12.94 -4.53 -30.78
N ALA A 94 12.68 -5.42 -29.83
CA ALA A 94 11.33 -5.63 -29.28
C ALA A 94 10.80 -4.42 -28.51
N LEU A 95 11.67 -3.73 -27.77
CA LEU A 95 11.34 -2.46 -27.11
C LEU A 95 10.97 -1.40 -28.16
N MET A 96 11.80 -1.22 -29.19
CA MET A 96 11.53 -0.28 -30.28
C MET A 96 10.25 -0.62 -31.04
N PHE A 97 9.99 -1.91 -31.28
CA PHE A 97 8.75 -2.37 -31.90
C PHE A 97 7.53 -2.04 -31.03
N GLY A 98 7.59 -2.30 -29.73
CA GLY A 98 6.54 -1.95 -28.78
C GLY A 98 6.29 -0.44 -28.70
N MET A 99 7.37 0.36 -28.71
CA MET A 99 7.29 1.82 -28.77
C MET A 99 6.67 2.31 -30.08
N GLY A 100 7.09 1.76 -31.22
CA GLY A 100 6.52 2.08 -32.53
C GLY A 100 5.03 1.76 -32.60
N LEU A 101 4.62 0.58 -32.11
CA LEU A 101 3.21 0.21 -32.05
C LEU A 101 2.42 1.14 -31.11
N SER A 102 2.98 1.48 -29.95
CA SER A 102 2.37 2.44 -29.02
C SER A 102 2.21 3.82 -29.65
N LEU A 103 3.23 4.29 -30.39
CA LEU A 103 3.20 5.56 -31.11
C LEU A 103 2.11 5.55 -32.18
N VAL A 104 1.99 4.47 -32.96
CA VAL A 104 0.94 4.33 -33.98
C VAL A 104 -0.44 4.34 -33.34
N VAL A 105 -0.63 3.56 -32.27
CA VAL A 105 -1.90 3.54 -31.53
C VAL A 105 -2.24 4.93 -31.02
N LEU A 106 -1.30 5.61 -30.35
CA LEU A 106 -1.50 6.97 -29.85
C LEU A 106 -1.76 7.97 -30.99
N SER A 107 -1.01 7.89 -32.09
CA SER A 107 -1.16 8.82 -33.22
C SER A 107 -2.50 8.67 -33.92
N ILE A 108 -2.95 7.43 -34.17
CA ILE A 108 -4.29 7.16 -34.71
C ILE A 108 -5.35 7.71 -33.75
N TYR A 109 -5.15 7.52 -32.45
CA TYR A 109 -6.09 7.96 -31.42
C TYR A 109 -6.18 9.49 -31.31
N PHE A 110 -5.05 10.21 -31.40
CA PHE A 110 -5.01 11.68 -31.39
C PHE A 110 -5.58 12.30 -32.68
N LEU A 111 -5.34 11.68 -33.84
CA LEU A 111 -5.77 12.21 -35.13
C LEU A 111 -7.28 12.04 -35.41
N PHE A 112 -7.89 10.96 -34.90
CA PHE A 112 -9.26 10.58 -35.26
C PHE A 112 -10.23 10.45 -34.07
N GLY A 113 -9.76 10.69 -32.85
CA GLY A 113 -10.53 10.36 -31.65
C GLY A 113 -11.26 11.53 -30.97
N SER A 114 -11.29 12.75 -31.53
CA SER A 114 -11.86 13.89 -30.80
C SER A 114 -13.37 13.71 -30.59
N SER A 115 -13.93 14.20 -29.48
CA SER A 115 -15.37 14.12 -29.19
C SER A 115 -16.23 14.70 -30.30
N SER A 116 -15.72 15.69 -31.03
CA SER A 116 -16.35 16.30 -32.20
C SER A 116 -16.43 15.39 -33.43
N GLN A 117 -15.63 14.32 -33.49
CA GLN A 117 -15.55 13.39 -34.63
C GLN A 117 -16.23 12.04 -34.35
N ILE A 118 -16.65 11.77 -33.11
CA ILE A 118 -17.25 10.49 -32.70
C ILE A 118 -18.74 10.67 -32.36
N THR A 119 -19.58 9.73 -32.82
CA THR A 119 -21.05 9.75 -32.62
C THR A 119 -21.47 9.77 -31.15
N ILE A 120 -20.66 9.16 -30.28
CA ILE A 120 -20.83 9.22 -28.83
C ILE A 120 -19.70 10.08 -28.27
N GLN A 121 -19.99 11.35 -28.00
CA GLN A 121 -19.02 12.35 -27.55
C GLN A 121 -18.25 11.92 -26.28
N PHE A 122 -18.86 11.10 -25.42
CA PHE A 122 -18.23 10.55 -24.21
C PHE A 122 -17.06 9.60 -24.49
N PHE A 123 -17.02 8.98 -25.68
CA PHE A 123 -15.87 8.19 -26.14
C PHE A 123 -14.82 9.06 -26.84
N GLY A 124 -15.08 10.37 -27.00
CA GLY A 124 -14.09 11.35 -27.41
C GLY A 124 -12.88 11.34 -26.47
N TRP A 125 -11.68 11.29 -27.03
CA TRP A 125 -10.45 11.15 -26.27
C TRP A 125 -10.22 12.33 -25.31
N ASP A 126 -10.66 13.52 -25.71
CA ASP A 126 -10.63 14.76 -24.92
C ASP A 126 -11.46 14.66 -23.63
N ILE A 127 -12.39 13.70 -23.55
CA ILE A 127 -13.22 13.43 -22.36
C ILE A 127 -12.78 12.13 -21.66
N LEU A 128 -12.55 11.06 -22.43
CA LEU A 128 -12.26 9.73 -21.90
C LEU A 128 -10.86 9.64 -21.28
N LEU A 129 -9.86 10.22 -21.92
CA LEU A 129 -8.47 10.14 -21.48
C LEU A 129 -8.27 10.88 -20.13
N PRO A 130 -8.73 12.14 -19.95
CA PRO A 130 -8.67 12.79 -18.64
C PRO A 130 -9.45 12.04 -17.55
N SER A 131 -10.63 11.50 -17.89
CA SER A 131 -11.44 10.73 -16.94
C SER A 131 -10.75 9.43 -16.50
N LEU A 132 -10.15 8.71 -17.44
CA LEU A 132 -9.38 7.49 -17.18
C LEU A 132 -8.15 7.80 -16.32
N TYR A 133 -7.43 8.90 -16.60
CA TYR A 133 -6.32 9.32 -15.75
C TYR A 133 -6.79 9.67 -14.36
N VAL A 134 -7.90 10.41 -14.20
CA VAL A 134 -8.46 10.73 -12.89
C VAL A 134 -8.79 9.45 -12.11
N VAL A 135 -9.39 8.45 -12.74
CA VAL A 135 -9.70 7.15 -12.11
C VAL A 135 -8.43 6.39 -11.74
N ILE A 136 -7.47 6.29 -12.66
CA ILE A 136 -6.17 5.64 -12.42
C ILE A 136 -5.46 6.35 -11.27
N TYR A 137 -5.44 7.68 -11.30
CA TYR A 137 -4.83 8.55 -10.32
C TYR A 137 -5.44 8.39 -8.92
N PHE A 138 -6.77 8.47 -8.78
CA PHE A 138 -7.43 8.26 -7.50
C PHE A 138 -7.28 6.82 -7.01
N GLY A 139 -7.44 5.84 -7.92
CA GLY A 139 -7.19 4.44 -7.62
C GLY A 139 -5.78 4.22 -7.09
N TRP A 140 -4.79 4.92 -7.64
CA TRP A 140 -3.41 4.86 -7.21
C TRP A 140 -3.17 5.44 -5.83
N ASN A 141 -3.77 6.58 -5.50
CA ASN A 141 -3.66 7.14 -4.14
C ASN A 141 -4.30 6.20 -3.10
N LEU A 142 -5.39 5.51 -3.44
CA LEU A 142 -5.97 4.47 -2.57
C LEU A 142 -5.02 3.28 -2.38
N VAL A 143 -4.41 2.79 -3.46
CA VAL A 143 -3.42 1.71 -3.42
C VAL A 143 -2.19 2.12 -2.62
N GLN A 144 -1.73 3.37 -2.76
CA GLN A 144 -0.64 3.94 -1.98
C GLN A 144 -0.94 3.94 -0.48
N ILE A 145 -2.13 4.42 -0.07
CA ILE A 145 -2.55 4.38 1.34
C ILE A 145 -2.52 2.93 1.86
N PHE A 146 -2.99 1.98 1.06
CA PHE A 146 -2.99 0.57 1.43
C PHE A 146 -1.57 0.01 1.65
N PHE A 147 -0.60 0.34 0.79
CA PHE A 147 0.78 -0.12 0.95
C PHE A 147 1.51 0.58 2.10
N ILE A 148 1.35 1.90 2.23
CA ILE A 148 1.94 2.67 3.34
C ILE A 148 1.44 2.12 4.67
N ARG A 149 0.15 1.80 4.76
CA ARG A 149 -0.44 1.11 5.92
C ARG A 149 0.28 -0.20 6.26
N ILE A 150 0.48 -1.09 5.29
CA ILE A 150 1.11 -2.40 5.55
C ILE A 150 2.54 -2.17 6.08
N SER A 151 3.25 -1.20 5.51
CA SER A 151 4.58 -0.82 5.97
C SER A 151 4.56 -0.25 7.39
N PHE A 152 3.60 0.61 7.73
CA PHE A 152 3.44 1.15 9.07
C PHE A 152 3.07 0.09 10.08
N GLU A 153 2.21 -0.85 9.71
CA GLU A 153 1.89 -1.99 10.56
C GLU A 153 3.14 -2.84 10.82
N ASN A 154 3.92 -3.17 9.79
CA ASN A 154 5.14 -3.95 9.93
C ASN A 154 6.18 -3.22 10.79
N ALA A 155 6.35 -1.91 10.61
CA ALA A 155 7.23 -1.08 11.41
C ALA A 155 6.80 -1.04 12.88
N ALA A 156 5.52 -0.75 13.13
CA ALA A 156 4.96 -0.71 14.49
C ALA A 156 5.05 -2.09 15.18
N THR A 157 4.86 -3.18 14.44
CA THR A 157 5.01 -4.55 14.96
C THR A 157 6.45 -4.82 15.36
N LYS A 158 7.41 -4.51 14.48
CA LYS A 158 8.84 -4.71 14.76
C LYS A 158 9.27 -3.94 16.01
N VAL A 159 8.81 -2.71 16.19
CA VAL A 159 9.13 -1.95 17.41
C VAL A 159 8.42 -2.53 18.62
N ASN A 160 7.16 -2.94 18.50
CA ASN A 160 6.43 -3.60 19.58
C ASN A 160 7.16 -4.86 20.07
N ASP A 161 7.57 -5.75 19.16
CA ASP A 161 8.23 -7.01 19.49
C ASP A 161 9.62 -6.79 20.10
N ASN A 162 10.32 -5.73 19.68
CA ASN A 162 11.60 -5.34 20.26
C ASN A 162 11.47 -4.78 21.69
N MET A 163 10.41 -4.02 21.96
CA MET A 163 10.25 -3.29 23.23
C MET A 163 9.45 -4.05 24.30
N ILE A 164 8.41 -4.78 23.89
CA ILE A 164 7.50 -5.53 24.75
C ILE A 164 7.82 -7.02 24.63
N LYS A 165 8.55 -7.55 25.62
CA LYS A 165 8.76 -9.00 25.74
C LYS A 165 7.58 -9.62 26.50
N GLN A 166 6.94 -10.65 25.93
CA GLN A 166 5.77 -11.35 26.48
C GLN A 166 6.10 -12.29 27.66
N GLN A 167 6.93 -11.82 28.61
CA GLN A 167 7.18 -12.55 29.85
C GLN A 167 6.26 -12.02 30.95
N GLU A 168 5.58 -12.92 31.65
CA GLU A 168 4.62 -12.61 32.72
C GLU A 168 5.26 -11.78 33.84
N SER A 169 6.53 -12.06 34.17
CA SER A 169 7.35 -11.29 35.14
C SER A 169 7.57 -9.82 34.75
N ARG A 170 7.35 -9.44 33.49
CA ARG A 170 7.54 -8.08 32.96
C ARG A 170 6.23 -7.33 32.72
N LEU A 171 5.07 -7.90 33.07
CA LEU A 171 3.77 -7.31 32.77
C LEU A 171 3.61 -5.88 33.33
N LYS A 172 4.00 -5.63 34.58
CA LYS A 172 3.94 -4.29 35.20
C LYS A 172 4.84 -3.28 34.47
N ARG A 173 6.06 -3.69 34.09
CA ARG A 173 6.98 -2.86 33.29
C ARG A 173 6.40 -2.56 31.92
N ASN A 174 5.84 -3.57 31.26
CA ASN A 174 5.23 -3.43 29.93
C ASN A 174 4.01 -2.52 29.95
N LYS A 175 3.15 -2.61 30.99
CA LYS A 175 2.01 -1.68 31.22
C LYS A 175 2.49 -0.22 31.35
N ASN A 176 3.58 0.02 32.10
CA ASN A 176 4.17 1.35 32.23
C ASN A 176 4.74 1.87 30.90
N ILE A 177 5.57 1.07 30.21
CA ILE A 177 6.14 1.44 28.91
C ILE A 177 5.04 1.78 27.90
N SER A 178 4.04 0.91 27.78
CA SER A 178 2.91 1.09 26.87
C SER A 178 2.11 2.38 27.17
N SER A 179 1.92 2.70 28.45
CA SER A 179 1.27 3.95 28.87
C SER A 179 2.12 5.19 28.56
N ILE A 180 3.43 5.15 28.83
CA ILE A 180 4.37 6.23 28.48
C ILE A 180 4.34 6.49 26.97
N PHE A 181 4.41 5.44 26.15
CA PHE A 181 4.35 5.59 24.70
C PHE A 181 3.04 6.21 24.21
N THR A 182 1.93 5.91 24.88
CA THR A 182 0.62 6.52 24.56
C THR A 182 0.64 8.01 24.83
N VAL A 183 1.14 8.43 26.00
CA VAL A 183 1.26 9.85 26.36
C VAL A 183 2.20 10.57 25.41
N VAL A 184 3.36 9.98 25.12
CA VAL A 184 4.36 10.53 24.18
C VAL A 184 3.76 10.68 22.78
N ALA A 185 2.99 9.69 22.29
CA ALA A 185 2.35 9.77 20.99
C ALA A 185 1.38 10.96 20.91
N ILE A 186 0.51 11.13 21.91
CA ILE A 186 -0.43 12.27 21.98
C ILE A 186 0.34 13.60 22.02
N LEU A 187 1.37 13.70 22.86
CA LEU A 187 2.21 14.90 22.95
C LEU A 187 2.89 15.23 21.62
N ILE A 188 3.47 14.25 20.94
CA ILE A 188 4.10 14.45 19.62
C ILE A 188 3.08 15.00 18.62
N THR A 189 1.87 14.43 18.55
CA THR A 189 0.85 14.93 17.61
C THR A 189 0.43 16.37 17.88
N ALA A 190 0.24 16.72 19.17
CA ALA A 190 -0.08 18.08 19.58
C ALA A 190 1.07 19.06 19.32
N LEU A 191 2.32 18.66 19.60
CA LEU A 191 3.51 19.47 19.34
C LEU A 191 3.71 19.74 17.85
N ILE A 192 3.52 18.74 16.99
CA ILE A 192 3.59 18.94 15.53
C ILE A 192 2.57 20.00 15.08
N GLN A 193 1.33 19.92 15.56
CA GLN A 193 0.31 20.91 15.20
C GLN A 193 0.61 22.29 15.78
N LEU A 194 1.09 22.37 17.02
CA LEU A 194 1.47 23.64 17.64
C LEU A 194 2.61 24.32 16.88
N THR A 195 3.67 23.58 16.54
CA THR A 195 4.79 24.09 15.74
C THR A 195 4.30 24.55 14.37
N THR A 196 3.40 23.78 13.75
CA THR A 196 2.82 24.15 12.44
C THR A 196 1.96 25.40 12.54
N HIS A 197 1.20 25.55 13.62
CA HIS A 197 0.41 26.75 13.86
C HIS A 197 1.32 27.97 14.01
N LEU A 198 2.31 27.91 14.91
CA LEU A 198 3.22 29.03 15.18
C LEU A 198 4.06 29.42 13.97
N TRP A 199 4.62 28.43 13.26
CA TRP A 199 5.46 28.68 12.09
C TRP A 199 4.66 28.99 10.83
N GLY A 200 3.46 28.41 10.71
CA GLY A 200 2.60 28.59 9.55
C GLY A 200 1.91 29.94 9.51
N ILE A 201 1.68 30.62 10.64
CA ILE A 201 1.01 31.94 10.68
C ILE A 201 1.67 32.91 9.69
N SER A 202 3.01 33.00 9.68
CA SER A 202 3.73 33.93 8.79
C SER A 202 3.56 33.63 7.30
N LEU A 203 3.10 32.43 6.92
CA LEU A 203 2.83 32.07 5.52
C LEU A 203 1.44 32.55 5.06
N PHE A 204 0.51 32.80 5.99
CA PHE A 204 -0.87 33.19 5.70
C PHE A 204 -1.18 34.62 6.14
N GLU A 205 -0.22 35.33 6.73
CA GLU A 205 -0.32 36.75 7.04
C GLU A 205 -0.24 37.60 5.76
N PRO A 206 -1.06 38.66 5.65
CA PRO A 206 -1.00 39.58 4.52
C PRO A 206 0.34 40.30 4.49
N VAL A 207 0.95 40.40 3.31
CA VAL A 207 2.25 41.10 3.13
C VAL A 207 2.06 42.61 3.23
N ASN A 208 0.95 43.14 2.70
CA ASN A 208 0.58 44.54 2.85
C ASN A 208 -0.68 44.69 3.73
N PRO A 209 -0.79 45.78 4.50
CA PRO A 209 -1.94 46.03 5.38
C PRO A 209 -3.28 46.22 4.62
N THR A 210 -3.23 46.39 3.30
CA THR A 210 -4.41 46.46 2.43
C THR A 210 -4.85 45.09 1.88
N ASP A 211 -4.02 44.05 2.05
CA ASP A 211 -4.32 42.72 1.54
C ASP A 211 -5.36 42.02 2.43
N SER A 212 -6.12 41.11 1.84
CA SER A 212 -7.21 40.42 2.51
C SER A 212 -6.72 39.54 3.66
N LEU A 213 -7.40 39.60 4.81
CA LEU A 213 -7.18 38.71 5.96
C LEU A 213 -7.83 37.31 5.81
N ILE A 214 -8.53 37.06 4.70
CA ILE A 214 -9.23 35.80 4.44
C ILE A 214 -8.30 34.57 4.56
N PRO A 215 -7.07 34.55 4.02
CA PRO A 215 -6.15 33.41 4.17
C PRO A 215 -5.80 33.10 5.62
N LEU A 216 -5.58 34.12 6.43
CA LEU A 216 -5.28 33.97 7.85
C LEU A 216 -6.47 33.36 8.59
N TYR A 217 -7.70 33.81 8.33
CA TYR A 217 -8.90 33.25 8.98
C TYR A 217 -9.14 31.78 8.60
N TRP A 218 -8.91 31.42 7.34
CA TRP A 218 -9.00 30.01 6.91
C TRP A 218 -7.92 29.15 7.55
N PHE A 219 -6.69 29.64 7.67
CA PHE A 219 -5.62 28.94 8.38
C PHE A 219 -5.94 28.74 9.86
N GLN A 220 -6.52 29.75 10.53
CA GLN A 220 -6.99 29.64 11.90
C GLN A 220 -8.13 28.61 12.03
N GLY A 221 -9.12 28.66 11.13
CA GLY A 221 -10.20 27.67 11.07
C GLY A 221 -9.69 26.25 10.86
N TRP A 222 -8.70 26.06 9.97
CA TRP A 222 -8.03 24.78 9.76
C TRP A 222 -7.32 24.30 11.03
N ASN A 223 -6.58 25.16 11.73
CA ASN A 223 -5.93 24.79 12.99
C ASN A 223 -6.94 24.34 14.05
N ILE A 224 -8.05 25.06 14.22
CA ILE A 224 -9.14 24.67 15.13
C ILE A 224 -9.66 23.28 14.77
N PHE A 225 -9.95 23.04 13.49
CA PHE A 225 -10.39 21.72 13.01
C PHE A 225 -9.35 20.62 13.31
N MET A 226 -8.06 20.90 13.08
CA MET A 226 -6.99 19.94 13.35
C MET A 226 -6.86 19.62 14.84
N TYR A 227 -7.01 20.59 15.75
CA TYR A 227 -7.03 20.31 17.18
C TYR A 227 -8.22 19.44 17.60
N VAL A 228 -9.39 19.68 17.02
CA VAL A 228 -10.58 18.81 17.23
C VAL A 228 -10.30 17.39 16.72
N LEU A 229 -9.65 17.25 15.55
CA LEU A 229 -9.27 15.96 15.00
C LEU A 229 -8.25 15.23 15.90
N ILE A 230 -7.22 15.93 16.40
CA ILE A 230 -6.26 15.38 17.37
C ILE A 230 -6.98 14.86 18.59
N PHE A 231 -7.94 15.62 19.13
CA PHE A 231 -8.72 15.20 20.29
C PHE A 231 -9.46 13.87 20.02
N PHE A 232 -10.17 13.76 18.90
CA PHE A 232 -10.88 12.52 18.55
C PHE A 232 -9.95 11.33 18.31
N LEU A 233 -8.85 11.52 17.58
CA LEU A 233 -7.88 10.45 17.29
C LEU A 233 -7.11 10.02 18.55
N SER A 234 -6.76 10.97 19.43
CA SER A 234 -6.12 10.71 20.71
C SER A 234 -7.05 9.98 21.67
N TYR A 235 -8.33 10.38 21.71
CA TYR A 235 -9.36 9.68 22.48
C TYR A 235 -9.51 8.24 21.99
N ARG A 236 -9.51 8.02 20.68
CA ARG A 236 -9.52 6.68 20.09
C ARG A 236 -8.29 5.86 20.47
N LEU A 237 -7.09 6.43 20.39
CA LEU A 237 -5.85 5.79 20.83
C LEU A 237 -5.94 5.37 22.31
N TYR A 238 -6.41 6.27 23.17
CA TYR A 238 -6.60 5.99 24.59
C TYR A 238 -7.60 4.85 24.83
N GLN A 239 -8.71 4.80 24.09
CA GLN A 239 -9.66 3.68 24.16
C GLN A 239 -9.02 2.34 23.79
N LEU A 240 -8.25 2.29 22.70
CA LEU A 240 -7.56 1.08 22.25
C LEU A 240 -6.52 0.62 23.28
N GLN A 241 -5.79 1.57 23.86
CA GLN A 241 -4.83 1.32 24.92
C GLN A 241 -5.51 0.74 26.16
N ARG A 242 -6.63 1.33 26.61
CA ARG A 242 -7.41 0.81 27.74
C ARG A 242 -7.92 -0.60 27.49
N GLN A 243 -8.33 -0.93 26.26
CA GLN A 243 -8.74 -2.29 25.90
C GLN A 243 -7.57 -3.27 25.97
N SER A 244 -6.41 -2.89 25.45
CA SER A 244 -5.20 -3.71 25.53
C SER A 244 -4.73 -3.95 26.98
N LEU A 245 -4.79 -2.92 27.83
CA LEU A 245 -4.44 -3.06 29.25
C LEU A 245 -5.40 -3.98 30.01
N LYS A 246 -6.70 -3.96 29.67
CA LYS A 246 -7.71 -4.87 30.25
C LYS A 246 -7.48 -6.33 29.86
N ASN A 247 -6.87 -6.58 28.71
CA ASN A 247 -6.62 -7.92 28.19
C ASN A 247 -5.22 -8.42 28.54
N GLU A 248 -4.52 -7.70 29.42
CA GLU A 248 -3.16 -8.03 29.86
C GLU A 248 -2.12 -8.13 28.73
N THR A 249 -2.41 -7.47 27.60
CA THR A 249 -1.58 -7.44 26.40
C THR A 249 -1.08 -6.01 26.13
N PRO A 250 -0.36 -5.35 27.06
CA PRO A 250 0.12 -3.99 26.86
C PRO A 250 0.98 -3.91 25.60
N ASN A 251 0.71 -2.93 24.73
CA ASN A 251 1.38 -2.82 23.43
C ASN A 251 1.86 -1.39 23.16
N VAL A 252 2.98 -1.27 22.46
CA VAL A 252 3.47 0.03 21.95
C VAL A 252 3.04 0.23 20.49
N PHE A 253 2.61 -0.86 19.82
CA PHE A 253 2.09 -0.86 18.46
C PHE A 253 1.08 0.27 18.20
N SER A 254 0.07 0.40 19.05
CA SER A 254 -1.01 1.39 18.87
C SER A 254 -0.49 2.82 18.82
N SER A 255 0.50 3.13 19.67
CA SER A 255 1.09 4.47 19.79
C SER A 255 1.94 4.80 18.57
N ILE A 256 2.78 3.86 18.12
CA ILE A 256 3.64 4.07 16.93
C ILE A 256 2.79 4.17 15.67
N PHE A 257 1.80 3.28 15.53
CA PHE A 257 0.90 3.28 14.39
C PHE A 257 0.11 4.59 14.31
N HIS A 258 -0.32 5.14 15.46
CA HIS A 258 -0.96 6.45 15.53
C HIS A 258 -0.05 7.58 15.07
N VAL A 259 1.19 7.66 15.55
CA VAL A 259 2.14 8.72 15.15
C VAL A 259 2.43 8.66 13.64
N LEU A 260 2.67 7.46 13.09
CA LEU A 260 2.94 7.30 11.67
C LEU A 260 1.77 7.76 10.78
N ILE A 261 0.54 7.41 11.18
CA ILE A 261 -0.66 7.86 10.47
C ILE A 261 -0.88 9.36 10.64
N TRP A 262 -0.62 9.91 11.83
CA TRP A 262 -0.75 11.34 12.10
C TRP A 262 0.14 12.17 11.17
N VAL A 263 1.38 11.74 10.92
CA VAL A 263 2.28 12.43 9.99
C VAL A 263 1.67 12.55 8.59
N ILE A 264 0.95 11.52 8.11
CA ILE A 264 0.25 11.58 6.81
C ILE A 264 -0.93 12.54 6.87
N ILE A 265 -1.78 12.42 7.89
CA ILE A 265 -2.96 13.29 8.06
C ILE A 265 -2.51 14.75 8.12
N TRP A 266 -1.51 15.05 8.93
CA TRP A 266 -0.90 16.37 9.05
C TRP A 266 -0.40 16.88 7.71
N TYR A 267 0.49 16.12 7.04
CA TYR A 267 1.06 16.52 5.75
C TYR A 267 -0.03 16.81 4.71
N ARG A 268 -0.97 15.88 4.51
CA ARG A 268 -2.05 16.01 3.52
C ARG A 268 -3.02 17.15 3.86
N SER A 269 -3.33 17.35 5.14
CA SER A 269 -4.16 18.46 5.59
C SER A 269 -3.51 19.83 5.38
N PHE A 270 -2.20 19.92 5.59
CA PHE A 270 -1.43 21.13 5.36
C PHE A 270 -1.33 21.44 3.85
N SER A 271 -1.02 20.43 3.03
CA SER A 271 -1.03 20.57 1.57
C SER A 271 -2.42 20.96 1.03
N PHE A 272 -3.50 20.47 1.66
CA PHE A 272 -4.87 20.85 1.33
C PHE A 272 -5.11 22.34 1.58
N ILE A 273 -4.87 22.85 2.79
CA ILE A 273 -5.16 24.25 3.12
C ILE A 273 -4.26 25.21 2.34
N TYR A 274 -3.01 24.83 2.12
CA TYR A 274 -2.07 25.59 1.28
C TYR A 274 -2.55 25.69 -0.18
N SER A 275 -3.03 24.58 -0.75
CA SER A 275 -3.57 24.57 -2.12
C SER A 275 -4.92 25.28 -2.22
N PHE A 276 -5.77 25.17 -1.20
CA PHE A 276 -7.08 25.82 -1.13
C PHE A 276 -6.95 27.35 -1.13
N MET A 277 -5.93 27.87 -0.46
CA MET A 277 -5.69 29.32 -0.36
C MET A 277 -4.85 29.90 -1.49
N SER A 278 -4.38 29.08 -2.45
CA SER A 278 -3.54 29.50 -3.58
C SER A 278 -2.37 30.41 -3.17
N VAL A 279 -1.72 30.09 -2.04
CA VAL A 279 -0.57 30.88 -1.55
C VAL A 279 0.64 30.54 -2.42
N GLU A 280 0.82 31.24 -3.54
CA GLU A 280 1.90 30.99 -4.52
C GLU A 280 3.25 31.66 -4.15
N ASN A 281 3.32 32.35 -3.00
CA ASN A 281 4.40 33.31 -2.74
C ASN A 281 5.56 32.81 -1.86
N SER A 282 5.72 31.49 -1.65
CA SER A 282 6.86 30.99 -0.87
C SER A 282 7.63 29.86 -1.58
N LEU A 283 8.63 30.26 -2.37
CA LEU A 283 9.58 29.38 -3.08
C LEU A 283 10.15 28.24 -2.20
N GLY A 284 10.37 28.49 -0.90
CA GLY A 284 10.89 27.50 0.04
C GLY A 284 9.89 26.40 0.42
N VAL A 285 8.60 26.72 0.57
CA VAL A 285 7.56 25.75 0.93
C VAL A 285 7.21 24.87 -0.26
N ASP A 286 7.18 25.45 -1.45
CA ASP A 286 6.93 24.70 -2.69
C ASP A 286 8.06 23.70 -2.99
N ALA A 287 9.32 24.09 -2.80
CA ALA A 287 10.46 23.17 -2.97
C ALA A 287 10.43 22.01 -1.97
N LEU A 288 10.15 22.28 -0.69
CA LEU A 288 10.04 21.24 0.34
C LEU A 288 8.85 20.31 0.09
N ARG A 289 7.71 20.84 -0.36
CA ARG A 289 6.54 20.04 -0.75
C ARG A 289 6.85 19.13 -1.92
N ILE A 290 7.43 19.66 -3.00
CA ILE A 290 7.81 18.88 -4.19
C ILE A 290 8.80 17.78 -3.79
N PHE A 291 9.78 18.09 -2.94
CA PHE A 291 10.72 17.11 -2.42
C PHE A 291 10.04 15.98 -1.63
N LEU A 292 9.11 16.32 -0.72
CA LEU A 292 8.36 15.34 0.05
C LEU A 292 7.45 14.47 -0.83
N ASP A 293 6.78 15.06 -1.82
CA ASP A 293 5.96 14.33 -2.78
C ASP A 293 6.81 13.36 -3.64
N ILE A 294 7.99 13.79 -4.10
CA ILE A 294 8.95 12.92 -4.81
C ILE A 294 9.44 11.78 -3.91
N LEU A 295 9.80 12.07 -2.65
CA LEU A 295 10.25 11.05 -1.70
C LEU A 295 9.15 10.02 -1.43
N LEU A 296 7.93 10.49 -1.22
CA LEU A 296 6.76 9.63 -1.01
C LEU A 296 6.44 8.82 -2.26
N MET A 297 6.59 9.39 -3.45
CA MET A 297 6.47 8.71 -4.73
C MET A 297 7.48 7.57 -4.84
N ILE A 298 8.78 7.82 -4.62
CA ILE A 298 9.84 6.79 -4.68
C ILE A 298 9.56 5.68 -3.68
N LEU A 299 9.26 6.03 -2.42
CA LEU A 299 9.00 5.06 -1.37
C LEU A 299 7.78 4.19 -1.70
N THR A 300 6.72 4.78 -2.23
CA THR A 300 5.53 4.06 -2.66
C THR A 300 5.82 3.15 -3.85
N SER A 301 6.54 3.62 -4.86
CA SER A 301 6.93 2.78 -6.02
C SER A 301 7.71 1.55 -5.58
N ILE A 302 8.66 1.69 -4.64
CA ILE A 302 9.40 0.56 -4.05
C ILE A 302 8.44 -0.42 -3.34
N LEU A 303 7.51 0.09 -2.53
CA LEU A 303 6.54 -0.72 -1.80
C LEU A 303 5.56 -1.44 -2.73
N VAL A 304 5.10 -0.78 -3.80
CA VAL A 304 4.22 -1.32 -4.82
C VAL A 304 4.92 -2.44 -5.58
N LEU A 305 6.14 -2.22 -6.07
CA LEU A 305 6.92 -3.24 -6.76
C LEU A 305 7.14 -4.48 -5.88
N ARG A 306 7.45 -4.27 -4.60
CA ARG A 306 7.64 -5.37 -3.64
C ARG A 306 6.33 -6.08 -3.30
N GLY A 307 5.28 -5.34 -3.01
CA GLY A 307 4.02 -5.87 -2.49
C GLY A 307 3.10 -6.45 -3.56
N LEU A 308 2.96 -5.80 -4.72
CA LEU A 308 2.24 -6.38 -5.86
C LEU A 308 3.00 -7.55 -6.46
N GLY A 309 4.33 -7.48 -6.55
CA GLY A 309 5.14 -8.60 -7.04
C GLY A 309 4.89 -9.90 -6.27
N ALA A 310 4.75 -9.82 -4.94
CA ALA A 310 4.44 -10.97 -4.09
C ALA A 310 3.04 -11.56 -4.30
N ASN A 311 2.04 -10.68 -4.50
CA ASN A 311 0.62 -11.07 -4.55
C ASN A 311 0.19 -11.50 -5.96
N ILE A 312 0.68 -10.84 -7.00
CA ILE A 312 0.29 -11.07 -8.40
C ILE A 312 0.90 -12.36 -8.94
N TYR A 313 2.04 -12.81 -8.42
CA TYR A 313 2.66 -14.09 -8.80
C TYR A 313 1.72 -15.30 -8.63
N ARG A 314 0.67 -15.18 -7.79
CA ARG A 314 -0.33 -16.24 -7.57
C ARG A 314 -1.41 -16.32 -8.66
N ILE A 315 -1.52 -15.31 -9.53
CA ILE A 315 -2.54 -15.26 -10.59
C ILE A 315 -2.00 -15.98 -11.83
N LYS A 316 -2.73 -16.98 -12.34
CA LYS A 316 -2.32 -17.88 -13.44
C LYS A 316 -1.88 -17.18 -14.74
N VAL A 317 -2.32 -15.94 -14.98
CA VAL A 317 -1.99 -15.15 -16.18
C VAL A 317 -0.57 -14.59 -16.13
N PHE A 318 -0.01 -14.41 -14.92
CA PHE A 318 1.33 -13.87 -14.75
C PHE A 318 2.36 -14.98 -14.62
N ASN A 319 3.49 -14.78 -15.30
CA ASN A 319 4.65 -15.64 -15.31
C ASN A 319 5.91 -14.77 -15.09
N PRO A 320 7.10 -15.38 -14.85
CA PRO A 320 8.32 -14.62 -14.64
C PRO A 320 8.72 -13.71 -15.82
N ASN A 321 8.21 -13.97 -17.02
CA ASN A 321 8.55 -13.20 -18.21
C ASN A 321 7.73 -11.91 -18.33
N ASN A 322 6.43 -11.95 -18.01
CA ASN A 322 5.51 -10.82 -18.20
C ASN A 322 5.27 -9.96 -16.96
N LEU A 323 5.45 -10.53 -15.75
CA LEU A 323 5.21 -9.82 -14.50
C LEU A 323 6.05 -8.53 -14.35
N PRO A 324 7.36 -8.50 -14.72
CA PRO A 324 8.15 -7.27 -14.63
C PRO A 324 7.58 -6.13 -15.49
N PHE A 325 7.12 -6.42 -16.71
CA PHE A 325 6.56 -5.40 -17.61
C PHE A 325 5.24 -4.85 -17.10
N PHE A 326 4.38 -5.72 -16.57
CA PHE A 326 3.13 -5.27 -15.96
C PHE A 326 3.45 -4.30 -14.80
N LEU A 327 4.39 -4.67 -13.94
CA LEU A 327 4.80 -3.84 -12.81
C LEU A 327 5.50 -2.55 -13.25
N PHE A 328 6.28 -2.55 -14.34
CA PHE A 328 6.87 -1.34 -14.92
C PHE A 328 5.83 -0.40 -15.50
N ALA A 329 4.90 -0.90 -16.32
CA ALA A 329 3.77 -0.11 -16.85
C ALA A 329 2.99 0.53 -15.71
N PHE A 330 2.64 -0.29 -14.71
CA PHE A 330 1.85 0.13 -13.56
C PHE A 330 2.60 1.19 -12.74
N THR A 331 3.90 0.99 -12.48
CA THR A 331 4.71 1.97 -11.74
C THR A 331 4.90 3.28 -12.51
N ILE A 332 5.01 3.26 -13.84
CA ILE A 332 5.10 4.48 -14.65
C ILE A 332 3.80 5.28 -14.57
N LEU A 333 2.63 4.63 -14.68
CA LEU A 333 1.33 5.32 -14.53
C LEU A 333 1.18 5.96 -13.14
N TYR A 334 1.70 5.31 -12.10
CA TYR A 334 1.74 5.88 -10.77
C TYR A 334 2.62 7.14 -10.70
N VAL A 335 3.86 7.04 -11.19
CA VAL A 335 4.82 8.17 -11.22
C VAL A 335 4.27 9.33 -12.02
N GLU A 336 3.71 9.07 -13.18
CA GLU A 336 3.01 10.04 -14.03
C GLU A 336 1.90 10.76 -13.25
N GLY A 337 1.01 10.01 -12.60
CA GLY A 337 -0.07 10.59 -11.81
C GLY A 337 0.43 11.51 -10.69
N GLN A 338 1.52 11.14 -10.00
CA GLN A 338 2.13 11.99 -8.97
C GLN A 338 2.81 13.23 -9.57
N VAL A 339 3.47 13.10 -10.72
CA VAL A 339 4.10 14.24 -11.39
C VAL A 339 3.06 15.23 -11.91
N ILE A 340 1.94 14.75 -12.48
CA ILE A 340 0.82 15.61 -12.91
C ILE A 340 0.23 16.40 -11.75
N MET A 341 0.19 15.86 -10.53
CA MET A 341 -0.18 16.64 -9.34
C MET A 341 0.81 17.76 -9.02
N ILE A 342 2.09 17.51 -9.29
CA ILE A 342 3.17 18.45 -9.01
C ILE A 342 3.17 19.58 -10.04
N ILE A 343 3.05 19.29 -11.34
CA ILE A 343 3.16 20.30 -12.42
C ILE A 343 1.80 20.83 -12.93
N GLY A 344 0.71 20.08 -12.72
CA GLY A 344 -0.59 20.33 -13.34
C GLY A 344 -0.83 19.45 -14.57
N GLY A 345 -2.09 19.33 -14.99
CA GLY A 345 -2.52 18.47 -16.11
C GLY A 345 -2.14 18.97 -17.51
N GLY A 346 -1.14 19.85 -17.65
CA GLY A 346 -0.77 20.45 -18.94
C GLY A 346 -1.90 21.26 -19.58
N SER A 347 -2.05 21.15 -20.90
CA SER A 347 -3.07 21.86 -21.70
C SER A 347 -4.43 21.16 -21.76
N ILE A 348 -4.65 20.11 -20.95
CA ILE A 348 -5.94 19.41 -20.90
C ILE A 348 -7.03 20.38 -20.46
N SER A 349 -7.79 20.89 -21.43
CA SER A 349 -8.95 21.75 -21.21
C SER A 349 -10.13 20.90 -20.72
N GLY A 350 -10.69 21.23 -19.55
CA GLY A 350 -11.86 20.54 -19.00
C GLY A 350 -12.03 20.74 -17.48
N LEU A 351 -12.95 19.98 -16.87
CA LEU A 351 -13.01 19.81 -15.41
C LEU A 351 -11.64 19.32 -14.93
N TYR A 352 -11.04 19.97 -13.92
CA TYR A 352 -9.70 19.66 -13.36
C TYR A 352 -8.48 20.20 -14.12
N SER A 353 -8.59 21.28 -14.90
CA SER A 353 -7.44 21.90 -15.59
C SER A 353 -6.44 22.60 -14.67
N THR A 354 -6.84 23.03 -13.46
CA THR A 354 -5.96 23.79 -12.56
C THR A 354 -5.30 22.91 -11.50
N ARG A 355 -3.98 23.06 -11.36
CA ARG A 355 -3.14 22.39 -10.34
C ARG A 355 -3.73 22.49 -8.91
N GLY A 356 -4.33 23.63 -8.57
CA GLY A 356 -4.98 23.85 -7.28
C GLY A 356 -6.20 22.95 -7.06
N GLN A 357 -7.07 22.78 -8.07
CA GLN A 357 -8.28 21.97 -7.97
C GLN A 357 -7.98 20.48 -7.82
N ILE A 358 -7.06 19.93 -8.63
CA ILE A 358 -6.64 18.52 -8.51
C ILE A 358 -6.05 18.26 -7.11
N ASN A 359 -5.15 19.13 -6.65
CA ASN A 359 -4.51 18.98 -5.35
C ASN A 359 -5.51 19.09 -4.20
N LEU A 360 -6.49 19.98 -4.30
CA LEU A 360 -7.54 20.13 -3.30
C LEU A 360 -8.37 18.85 -3.19
N VAL A 361 -8.94 18.36 -4.28
CA VAL A 361 -9.80 17.16 -4.27
C VAL A 361 -9.00 15.93 -3.84
N ASN A 362 -7.77 15.79 -4.32
CA ASN A 362 -6.89 14.70 -3.95
C ASN A 362 -6.53 14.69 -2.46
N ASN A 363 -6.02 15.82 -1.94
CA ASN A 363 -5.63 15.87 -0.54
C ASN A 363 -6.84 15.70 0.38
N PHE A 364 -8.02 16.21 0.00
CA PHE A 364 -9.27 15.98 0.73
C PHE A 364 -9.67 14.50 0.77
N LEU A 365 -9.68 13.82 -0.38
CA LEU A 365 -10.03 12.40 -0.43
C LEU A 365 -9.03 11.52 0.33
N ILE A 366 -7.73 11.79 0.18
CA ILE A 366 -6.69 11.06 0.92
C ILE A 366 -6.86 11.29 2.42
N LEU A 367 -7.10 12.53 2.86
CA LEU A 367 -7.35 12.85 4.26
C LEU A 367 -8.55 12.06 4.79
N LEU A 368 -9.69 12.13 4.09
CA LEU A 368 -10.92 11.45 4.46
C LEU A 368 -10.71 9.93 4.58
N VAL A 369 -10.12 9.33 3.55
CA VAL A 369 -9.82 7.89 3.53
C VAL A 369 -8.88 7.53 4.67
N THR A 370 -7.82 8.31 4.91
CA THR A 370 -6.84 8.03 5.97
C THR A 370 -7.44 8.11 7.36
N VAL A 371 -8.34 9.08 7.62
CA VAL A 371 -9.04 9.21 8.91
C VAL A 371 -10.01 8.05 9.14
N ILE A 372 -10.87 7.75 8.16
CA ILE A 372 -11.81 6.61 8.21
C ILE A 372 -11.03 5.32 8.42
N PHE A 373 -9.93 5.19 7.68
CA PHE A 373 -9.04 4.06 7.73
C PHE A 373 -8.42 3.89 9.13
N TYR A 374 -7.84 4.95 9.71
CA TYR A 374 -7.30 4.89 11.07
C TYR A 374 -8.37 4.42 12.06
N TRP A 375 -9.57 5.00 11.98
CA TRP A 375 -10.65 4.72 12.93
C TRP A 375 -11.04 3.23 12.96
N TRP A 376 -11.18 2.63 11.78
CA TRP A 376 -11.60 1.24 11.63
C TRP A 376 -10.42 0.26 11.74
N TYR A 377 -9.33 0.53 11.03
CA TYR A 377 -8.23 -0.43 10.86
C TYR A 377 -7.34 -0.60 12.08
N SER A 378 -7.13 0.47 12.86
CA SER A 378 -6.35 0.38 14.10
C SER A 378 -6.92 -0.71 15.03
N LYS A 379 -8.25 -0.75 15.17
CA LYS A 379 -8.95 -1.78 15.94
C LYS A 379 -8.82 -3.16 15.28
N PHE A 380 -9.11 -3.25 13.99
CA PHE A 380 -9.03 -4.53 13.26
C PHE A 380 -7.66 -5.19 13.38
N THR A 381 -6.58 -4.42 13.27
CA THR A 381 -5.21 -4.94 13.36
C THR A 381 -4.86 -5.42 14.77
N LEU A 382 -5.31 -4.69 15.80
CA LEU A 382 -5.12 -5.10 17.18
C LEU A 382 -5.90 -6.38 17.50
N GLU A 383 -7.12 -6.53 16.97
CA GLU A 383 -7.90 -7.78 17.09
C GLU A 383 -7.18 -8.93 16.38
N ARG A 384 -6.70 -8.73 15.15
CA ARG A 384 -5.99 -9.76 14.38
C ARG A 384 -4.70 -10.23 15.04
N LYS A 385 -4.00 -9.34 15.74
CA LYS A 385 -2.75 -9.64 16.46
C LYS A 385 -2.98 -10.13 17.89
N ASN A 386 -4.23 -10.38 18.29
CA ASN A 386 -4.62 -10.76 19.65
C ASN A 386 -4.15 -9.75 20.72
N LEU A 387 -3.95 -8.49 20.35
CA LEU A 387 -3.61 -7.41 21.28
C LEU A 387 -4.85 -6.83 21.95
N ILE A 388 -6.03 -7.02 21.35
CA ILE A 388 -7.32 -6.79 21.99
C ILE A 388 -8.30 -7.94 21.70
N PHE A 389 -9.20 -8.25 22.62
CA PHE A 389 -10.27 -9.22 22.37
C PHE A 389 -11.17 -8.77 21.24
N LYS A 390 -11.41 -9.69 20.31
CA LYS A 390 -12.38 -9.52 19.26
C LYS A 390 -13.78 -9.58 19.86
N LYS A 391 -14.55 -8.50 19.71
CA LYS A 391 -15.93 -8.42 20.24
C LYS A 391 -16.97 -9.09 19.34
N SER A 392 -16.62 -9.36 18.09
CA SER A 392 -17.53 -9.93 17.09
C SER A 392 -16.76 -10.87 16.17
N TYR A 393 -17.17 -12.13 16.13
CA TYR A 393 -16.59 -13.15 15.26
C TYR A 393 -17.39 -13.24 13.96
N ASN A 394 -16.70 -13.37 12.83
CA ASN A 394 -17.38 -13.72 11.58
C ASN A 394 -17.82 -15.20 11.64
N GLN A 395 -18.83 -15.59 10.88
CA GLN A 395 -19.37 -16.96 10.88
C GLN A 395 -18.27 -18.02 10.69
N LYS A 396 -17.33 -17.80 9.77
CA LYS A 396 -16.21 -18.73 9.53
C LYS A 396 -15.30 -18.90 10.75
N GLU A 397 -15.02 -17.81 11.46
CA GLU A 397 -14.15 -17.81 12.64
C GLU A 397 -14.86 -18.44 13.84
N LEU A 398 -16.18 -18.24 13.95
CA LEU A 398 -16.99 -18.85 14.99
C LEU A 398 -17.03 -20.37 14.84
N VAL A 399 -17.11 -20.85 13.59
CA VAL A 399 -16.95 -22.28 13.28
C VAL A 399 -15.57 -22.78 13.70
N GLN A 400 -14.50 -22.04 13.38
CA GLN A 400 -13.13 -22.41 13.75
C GLN A 400 -12.94 -22.49 15.27
N VAL A 401 -13.43 -21.51 16.03
CA VAL A 401 -13.36 -21.51 17.51
C VAL A 401 -14.09 -22.71 18.11
N VAL A 402 -15.24 -23.11 17.54
CA VAL A 402 -15.98 -24.29 17.99
C VAL A 402 -15.18 -25.57 17.77
N TYR A 403 -14.50 -25.70 16.63
CA TYR A 403 -13.61 -26.83 16.38
C TYR A 403 -12.36 -26.81 17.27
N GLU A 404 -11.69 -25.68 17.42
CA GLU A 404 -10.51 -25.54 18.31
C GLU A 404 -10.86 -25.84 19.78
N PHE A 405 -12.07 -25.47 20.22
CA PHE A 405 -12.55 -25.78 21.56
C PHE A 405 -12.84 -27.28 21.73
N LYS A 406 -13.39 -27.95 20.70
CA LYS A 406 -13.54 -29.41 20.70
C LYS A 406 -12.17 -30.08 20.85
N ASP A 407 -11.22 -29.72 20.00
CA ASP A 407 -9.86 -30.29 20.03
C ASP A 407 -9.21 -30.06 21.40
N TYR A 408 -9.39 -28.89 22.00
CA TYR A 408 -8.89 -28.61 23.35
C TYR A 408 -9.53 -29.53 24.41
N LEU A 409 -10.84 -29.74 24.36
CA LEU A 409 -11.55 -30.61 25.31
C LEU A 409 -11.16 -32.08 25.17
N GLU A 410 -10.93 -32.55 23.94
CA GLU A 410 -10.39 -33.90 23.67
C GLU A 410 -8.96 -34.05 24.22
N ASN A 411 -8.09 -33.09 23.90
CA ASN A 411 -6.69 -33.11 24.35
C ASN A 411 -6.52 -32.96 25.87
N THR A 412 -7.50 -32.38 26.57
CA THR A 412 -7.50 -32.28 28.03
C THR A 412 -8.19 -33.45 28.73
N GLY A 413 -8.71 -34.43 27.97
CA GLY A 413 -9.45 -35.58 28.52
C GLY A 413 -10.81 -35.21 29.12
N ALA A 414 -11.27 -33.97 28.93
CA ALA A 414 -12.59 -33.50 29.37
C ALA A 414 -13.71 -34.01 28.45
N LEU A 415 -13.35 -34.47 27.25
CA LEU A 415 -14.24 -35.07 26.27
C LEU A 415 -13.63 -36.38 25.77
N GLU A 416 -14.40 -37.47 25.82
CA GLU A 416 -14.01 -38.71 25.13
C GLU A 416 -14.12 -38.48 23.62
N TYR A 417 -13.07 -38.85 22.88
CA TYR A 417 -12.91 -38.63 21.43
C TYR A 417 -14.11 -39.10 20.58
N GLU A 418 -14.86 -40.09 21.06
CA GLU A 418 -16.01 -40.67 20.37
C GLU A 418 -17.36 -40.04 20.73
N LYS A 419 -17.44 -39.22 21.79
CA LYS A 419 -18.72 -38.71 22.31
C LYS A 419 -19.30 -37.53 21.53
N VAL A 420 -18.49 -36.76 20.80
CA VAL A 420 -18.97 -35.61 20.01
C VAL A 420 -18.41 -35.67 18.58
N ASN A 421 -19.19 -36.25 17.69
CA ASN A 421 -18.81 -36.34 16.29
C ASN A 421 -18.92 -34.96 15.59
N ASN A 422 -18.13 -34.75 14.54
CA ASN A 422 -18.20 -33.56 13.68
C ASN A 422 -19.61 -33.32 13.12
N GLY A 423 -20.44 -34.37 12.99
CA GLY A 423 -21.86 -34.26 12.66
C GLY A 423 -22.70 -33.52 13.71
N GLU A 424 -22.43 -33.71 14.99
CA GLU A 424 -23.14 -33.02 16.08
C GLU A 424 -22.74 -31.55 16.18
N ILE A 425 -21.45 -31.25 15.95
CA ILE A 425 -20.97 -29.88 15.80
C ILE A 425 -21.66 -29.20 14.61
N ASN A 426 -21.80 -29.90 13.48
CA ASN A 426 -22.50 -29.36 12.32
C ASN A 426 -23.99 -29.10 12.60
N GLN A 427 -24.65 -29.99 13.35
CA GLN A 427 -26.03 -29.75 13.80
C GLN A 427 -26.14 -28.58 14.76
N PHE A 428 -25.19 -28.42 15.69
CA PHE A 428 -25.11 -27.28 16.60
C PHE A 428 -24.92 -25.96 15.84
N LEU A 429 -23.97 -25.90 14.90
CA LEU A 429 -23.71 -24.73 14.06
C LEU A 429 -24.93 -24.37 13.19
N LYS A 430 -25.62 -25.38 12.65
CA LYS A 430 -26.86 -25.21 11.88
C LYS A 430 -28.03 -24.71 12.75
N LYS A 431 -28.16 -25.23 13.98
CA LYS A 431 -29.15 -24.76 14.97
C LYS A 431 -28.91 -23.30 15.37
N MET A 432 -27.64 -22.88 15.41
CA MET A 432 -27.23 -21.50 15.66
C MET A 432 -27.31 -20.58 14.42
N LYS A 433 -27.84 -21.07 13.28
CA LYS A 433 -27.99 -20.33 12.01
C LYS A 433 -26.65 -19.83 11.42
N ILE A 434 -25.55 -20.54 11.67
CA ILE A 434 -24.23 -20.20 11.14
C ILE A 434 -24.04 -20.95 9.82
N LYS A 435 -23.85 -20.22 8.70
CA LYS A 435 -23.66 -20.85 7.38
C LYS A 435 -22.19 -21.30 7.22
N GLN A 436 -21.98 -22.60 7.02
CA GLN A 436 -20.68 -23.18 6.64
C GLN A 436 -20.41 -22.96 5.15
N GLU A 437 -20.23 -21.72 4.71
CA GLU A 437 -19.76 -21.48 3.34
C GLU A 437 -18.23 -21.33 3.33
N ASN A 438 -17.56 -22.39 2.86
CA ASN A 438 -16.14 -22.47 2.52
C ASN A 438 -15.17 -22.29 3.69
N LEU A 439 -14.98 -23.35 4.48
CA LEU A 439 -13.72 -23.60 5.20
C LEU A 439 -12.69 -24.16 4.19
N PRO A 440 -11.45 -23.65 4.16
CA PRO A 440 -10.37 -24.35 3.47
C PRO A 440 -10.13 -25.68 4.19
N GLN A 441 -10.28 -26.81 3.50
CA GLN A 441 -10.08 -28.17 4.03
C GLN A 441 -8.64 -28.47 4.54
N SER A 442 -7.73 -27.49 4.58
CA SER A 442 -6.30 -27.73 4.78
C SER A 442 -5.78 -27.49 6.21
N GLN A 443 -6.63 -27.46 7.23
CA GLN A 443 -6.18 -27.36 8.63
C GLN A 443 -6.74 -28.46 9.55
N ILE A 444 -7.36 -29.50 8.99
CA ILE A 444 -7.49 -30.77 9.71
C ILE A 444 -6.10 -31.41 9.66
N ILE A 445 -5.34 -31.20 10.73
CA ILE A 445 -4.04 -31.81 10.93
C ILE A 445 -4.24 -33.32 10.92
N THR A 446 -3.75 -33.98 9.87
CA THR A 446 -3.51 -35.42 9.86
C THR A 446 -2.43 -35.72 10.90
N ARG A 447 -2.85 -36.01 12.12
CA ARG A 447 -2.07 -36.78 13.09
C ARG A 447 -2.76 -38.13 13.20
N ASP A 448 -2.48 -38.99 12.25
CA ASP A 448 -2.62 -40.42 12.41
C ASP A 448 -1.55 -41.10 11.55
N ILE A 449 -1.03 -42.20 12.08
CA ILE A 449 0.06 -43.06 11.60
C ILE A 449 1.45 -42.68 12.15
N ILE A 450 1.63 -42.91 13.45
CA ILE A 450 2.84 -43.60 13.95
C ILE A 450 2.46 -45.09 13.99
N PRO A 451 3.10 -45.99 13.23
CA PRO A 451 3.05 -47.40 13.53
C PRO A 451 4.02 -47.69 14.68
N ASP A 452 3.51 -48.24 15.77
CA ASP A 452 4.31 -48.76 16.88
C ASP A 452 5.32 -49.79 16.38
N GLU A 453 6.58 -49.61 16.78
CA GLU A 453 7.60 -50.66 16.81
C GLU A 453 7.35 -51.57 18.02
N ASP A 454 7.64 -52.86 17.81
CA ASP A 454 7.99 -53.90 18.78
C ASP A 454 6.88 -54.66 19.52
N LYS A 455 6.64 -55.88 19.01
CA LYS A 455 6.61 -57.09 19.84
C LYS A 455 7.42 -58.21 19.20
N ASP A 456 8.43 -58.65 19.96
CA ASP A 456 9.24 -59.86 19.81
C ASP A 456 8.42 -61.13 19.50
N GLU A 457 8.99 -62.04 18.70
CA GLU A 457 9.48 -63.35 19.20
C GLU A 457 9.97 -64.28 18.06
N SER A 458 11.22 -64.76 18.25
CA SER A 458 11.74 -66.12 17.98
C SER A 458 11.97 -66.67 16.56
N GLU A 459 13.24 -67.07 16.38
CA GLU A 459 13.77 -68.28 15.70
C GLU A 459 14.07 -68.27 14.19
N GLU A 460 15.36 -68.07 13.89
CA GLU A 460 16.15 -68.70 12.81
C GLU A 460 15.98 -70.25 12.77
N PRO A 461 16.53 -70.97 11.75
CA PRO A 461 16.85 -70.63 10.36
C PRO A 461 16.32 -71.72 9.38
N VAL A 462 16.67 -71.65 8.09
CA VAL A 462 17.36 -72.75 7.34
C VAL A 462 17.34 -72.48 5.82
N LEU A 463 18.57 -72.51 5.27
CA LEU A 463 19.06 -72.63 3.88
C LEU A 463 18.98 -71.44 2.93
#